data_AF-A0A3S0R723-F1
#
_entry.id   AF-A0A3S0R723-F1
#
_cell.length_a   1.000
_cell.length_b   1.000
_cell.length_c   1.000
_cell.angle_alpha   90.00
_cell.angle_beta   90.00
_cell.angle_gamma   90.00
#
_symmetry.space_group_name_H-M   'P 1'
#
loop_
_entity.id
_entity.type
_entity.pdbx_description
1 polymer ?
#
loop_
_entity_poly.entity_id
_entity_poly.type
_entity_poly.pdbx_seq_one_letter_code
_entity_poly.pdbx_strand_id
1 'polypeptide(L)'
;MVDLSQIKSGDVLICKDGSKFLIRDGKLIGPTAFISSYDGTWFIKYQSSTLEAVIKEVDRNHEINKVVKSKLKRMLTFLWNAMKGG
;
A
#
# COMPACT_ATOMS: atom_id res chain seq x y z
N MET A 1 -16.16 7.53 3.22
CA MET A 1 -14.90 7.62 3.97
C MET A 1 -14.24 6.25 3.94
N VAL A 2 -12.96 6.15 3.57
CA VAL A 2 -12.25 4.86 3.49
C VAL A 2 -11.93 4.39 4.91
N ASP A 3 -12.28 3.14 5.24
CA ASP A 3 -11.86 2.53 6.50
C ASP A 3 -10.40 2.10 6.41
N LEU A 4 -9.52 2.86 7.08
CA LEU A 4 -8.08 2.65 7.06
C LEU A 4 -7.67 1.37 7.81
N SER A 5 -8.49 0.87 8.73
CA SER A 5 -8.19 -0.33 9.54
C SER A 5 -8.18 -1.63 8.71
N GLN A 6 -8.83 -1.62 7.55
CA GLN A 6 -8.92 -2.79 6.68
C GLN A 6 -7.77 -2.91 5.68
N ILE A 7 -6.87 -1.92 5.63
CA ILE A 7 -5.78 -1.84 4.68
C ILE A 7 -4.67 -2.82 5.08
N LYS A 8 -4.16 -3.60 4.12
CA LYS A 8 -3.17 -4.65 4.37
C LYS A 8 -1.99 -4.57 3.39
N SER A 9 -0.87 -5.20 3.75
CA SER A 9 0.24 -5.43 2.83
C SER A 9 -0.27 -6.13 1.55
N GLY A 10 0.10 -5.57 0.40
CA GLY A 10 -0.35 -5.97 -0.94
C GLY A 10 -1.52 -5.16 -1.51
N ASP A 11 -2.18 -4.31 -0.70
CA ASP A 11 -3.21 -3.39 -1.19
C ASP A 11 -2.58 -2.21 -1.94
N VAL A 12 -3.35 -1.62 -2.87
CA VAL A 12 -2.95 -0.40 -3.58
C VAL A 12 -3.85 0.76 -3.16
N LEU A 13 -3.23 1.85 -2.71
CA LEU A 13 -3.88 3.12 -2.42
C LEU A 13 -3.93 3.97 -3.69
N ILE A 14 -5.10 4.52 -3.98
CA ILE A 14 -5.33 5.50 -5.05
C ILE A 14 -5.77 6.78 -4.38
N CYS A 15 -4.98 7.83 -4.53
CA CYS A 15 -5.19 9.12 -3.90
C CYS A 15 -5.91 10.09 -4.84
N LYS A 16 -6.47 11.17 -4.29
CA LYS A 16 -7.24 12.15 -5.09
C LYS A 16 -6.37 12.94 -6.07
N ASP A 17 -5.12 13.19 -5.70
CA ASP A 17 -4.13 13.87 -6.52
C ASP A 17 -3.59 13.00 -7.69
N GLY A 18 -4.08 11.75 -7.82
CA GLY A 18 -3.64 10.79 -8.84
C GLY A 18 -2.47 9.91 -8.40
N SER A 19 -1.89 10.14 -7.22
CA SER A 19 -0.82 9.31 -6.66
C SER A 19 -1.31 7.88 -6.39
N LYS A 20 -0.44 6.90 -6.67
CA LYS A 20 -0.72 5.48 -6.45
C LYS A 20 0.40 4.85 -5.64
N PHE A 21 0.03 4.17 -4.57
CA PHE A 21 0.99 3.54 -3.65
C PHE A 21 0.64 2.08 -3.42
N LEU A 22 1.59 1.18 -3.70
CA LEU A 22 1.53 -0.22 -3.29
C LEU A 22 2.04 -0.33 -1.86
N ILE A 23 1.26 -0.96 -1.00
CA ILE A 23 1.65 -1.24 0.37
C ILE A 23 2.45 -2.53 0.40
N ARG A 24 3.65 -2.49 0.98
CA ARG A 24 4.48 -3.69 1.18
C ARG A 24 5.22 -3.61 2.49
N ASP A 25 4.83 -4.46 3.42
CA ASP A 25 5.52 -4.70 4.71
C ASP A 25 5.79 -3.41 5.50
N GLY A 26 4.77 -2.54 5.60
CA GLY A 26 4.87 -1.26 6.32
C GLY A 26 5.56 -0.14 5.53
N LYS A 27 5.91 -0.38 4.26
CA LYS A 27 6.45 0.63 3.34
C LYS A 27 5.48 0.90 2.21
N LEU A 28 5.57 2.08 1.62
CA LEU A 28 4.87 2.40 0.38
C LEU A 28 5.84 2.45 -0.79
N ILE A 29 5.43 1.82 -1.88
CA ILE A 29 6.17 1.76 -3.12
C ILE A 29 5.32 2.39 -4.20
N GLY A 30 5.88 3.32 -4.96
CA GLY A 30 5.18 3.98 -6.05
C GLY A 30 6.03 5.11 -6.61
N PRO A 31 5.74 5.62 -7.81
CA PRO A 31 6.53 6.68 -8.44
C PRO A 31 6.66 7.93 -7.56
N THR A 32 5.60 8.24 -6.79
CA THR A 32 5.54 9.37 -5.86
C THR A 32 6.00 9.03 -4.44
N ALA A 33 6.41 7.78 -4.20
CA ALA A 33 6.91 7.32 -2.91
C ALA A 33 8.42 7.53 -2.74
N PHE A 34 9.13 7.96 -3.79
CA PHE A 34 10.58 8.15 -3.74
C PHE A 34 10.96 9.62 -3.80
N ILE A 35 11.97 10.00 -3.02
CA ILE A 35 12.65 11.30 -3.10
C ILE A 35 14.12 11.04 -3.40
N SER A 36 14.73 11.83 -4.28
CA SER A 36 16.17 11.84 -4.50
C SER A 36 16.84 12.88 -3.60
N SER A 37 17.91 12.48 -2.91
CA SER A 37 18.82 13.43 -2.25
C SER A 37 19.70 14.14 -3.28
N TYR A 38 20.35 15.22 -2.84
CA TYR A 38 21.24 16.05 -3.67
C TYR A 38 22.42 15.27 -4.26
N ASP A 39 22.82 14.17 -3.63
CA ASP A 39 23.85 13.22 -4.08
C ASP A 39 23.35 12.17 -5.08
N GLY A 40 22.08 12.20 -5.48
CA GLY A 40 21.46 11.25 -6.39
C GLY A 40 20.95 9.97 -5.73
N THR A 41 21.03 9.83 -4.40
CA THR A 41 20.52 8.66 -3.68
C THR A 41 18.99 8.72 -3.55
N TRP A 42 18.28 7.63 -3.88
CA TRP A 42 16.83 7.54 -3.77
C TRP A 42 16.39 6.96 -2.41
N PHE A 43 15.45 7.64 -1.74
CA PHE A 43 14.88 7.24 -0.45
C PHE A 43 13.37 7.06 -0.57
N ILE A 44 12.81 6.11 0.19
CA ILE A 44 11.36 5.96 0.32
C ILE A 44 10.85 7.04 1.28
N LYS A 45 10.05 7.98 0.76
CA LYS A 45 9.46 9.11 1.47
C LYS A 45 8.54 8.66 2.61
N TYR A 46 7.72 7.65 2.35
CA TYR A 46 6.70 7.18 3.28
C TYR A 46 7.08 5.81 3.85
N GLN A 47 7.90 5.83 4.90
CA GLN A 47 8.32 4.67 5.67
C GLN A 47 8.09 4.93 7.17
N SER A 48 7.55 3.95 7.87
CA SER A 48 7.39 4.03 9.33
C SER A 48 7.53 2.64 9.94
N SER A 49 7.59 2.59 11.26
CA SER A 49 7.60 1.34 12.04
C SER A 49 6.26 0.61 12.00
N THR A 50 5.17 1.31 11.68
CA THR A 50 3.81 0.74 11.61
C THR A 50 3.09 1.11 10.32
N LEU A 51 2.25 0.20 9.85
CA LEU A 51 1.45 0.40 8.64
C LEU A 51 0.44 1.55 8.82
N GLU A 52 -0.18 1.68 9.99
CA GLU A 52 -1.15 2.76 10.23
C GLU A 52 -0.50 4.14 10.16
N ALA A 53 0.72 4.29 10.68
CA ALA A 53 1.43 5.57 10.63
C ALA A 53 1.68 6.01 9.18
N VAL A 54 2.13 5.09 8.34
CA VAL A 54 2.38 5.35 6.91
C VAL A 54 1.09 5.71 6.16
N ILE A 55 0.00 4.97 6.41
CA ILE A 55 -1.30 5.25 5.79
C ILE A 55 -1.81 6.62 6.19
N LYS A 56 -1.72 6.98 7.49
CA LYS A 56 -2.13 8.30 7.99
C LYS A 56 -1.32 9.44 7.39
N GLU A 57 -0.05 9.21 7.09
CA GLU A 57 0.79 10.21 6.45
C GLU A 57 0.41 10.42 4.99
N VAL A 58 0.12 9.35 4.26
CA VAL A 58 -0.37 9.45 2.88
C VAL A 58 -1.76 10.08 2.81
N ASP A 59 -2.67 9.71 3.70
CA ASP A 59 -4.00 10.31 3.72
C ASP A 59 -3.93 11.81 3.99
N ARG A 60 -3.04 12.25 4.90
CA ARG A 60 -2.80 13.67 5.18
C ARG A 60 -2.20 14.45 4.02
N ASN A 61 -1.37 13.82 3.18
CA ASN A 61 -0.65 14.51 2.10
C ASN A 61 -1.35 14.41 0.73
N HIS A 62 -2.04 13.31 0.46
CA HIS A 62 -2.56 12.97 -0.86
C HIS A 62 -4.08 12.69 -0.87
N GLU A 63 -4.70 12.55 0.30
CA GLU A 63 -6.10 12.12 0.51
C GLU A 63 -6.44 10.80 -0.19
N ILE A 64 -6.61 9.73 0.59
CA ILE A 64 -6.91 8.41 0.02
C ILE A 64 -8.35 8.40 -0.50
N ASN A 65 -8.49 8.26 -1.82
CA ASN A 65 -9.79 8.19 -2.49
C ASN A 65 -10.33 6.75 -2.53
N LYS A 66 -9.46 5.79 -2.87
CA LYS A 66 -9.85 4.39 -3.10
C LYS A 66 -8.74 3.43 -2.70
N VAL A 67 -9.13 2.28 -2.17
CA VAL A 67 -8.22 1.16 -1.89
C VAL A 67 -8.57 -0.01 -2.79
N VAL A 68 -7.61 -0.46 -3.60
CA VAL A 68 -7.73 -1.68 -4.39
C VAL A 68 -7.13 -2.83 -3.59
N LYS A 69 -7.99 -3.73 -3.14
CA LYS A 69 -7.59 -4.88 -2.32
C LYS A 69 -6.78 -5.89 -3.13
N SER A 70 -5.74 -6.44 -2.51
CA SER A 70 -4.96 -7.52 -3.10
C SER A 70 -5.82 -8.78 -3.29
N LYS A 71 -6.32 -9.00 -4.50
CA LYS A 71 -7.13 -10.20 -4.82
C LYS A 71 -6.29 -11.49 -4.89
N LEU A 72 -4.98 -11.37 -5.11
CA LEU A 72 -4.10 -12.50 -5.35
C LEU A 72 -4.03 -13.46 -4.15
N LYS A 73 -3.97 -12.90 -2.92
CA LYS A 73 -3.90 -13.73 -1.70
C LYS A 73 -5.19 -14.53 -1.49
N ARG A 74 -6.35 -13.93 -1.71
CA ARG A 74 -7.66 -14.61 -1.63
C ARG A 74 -7.79 -15.73 -2.67
N MET A 75 -7.34 -15.47 -3.89
CA MET A 75 -7.39 -16.46 -4.97
C MET A 75 -6.43 -17.64 -4.72
N LEU A 76 -5.22 -17.36 -4.22
CA LEU A 76 -4.25 -18.40 -3.87
C LEU A 76 -4.71 -19.25 -2.67
N THR A 77 -5.31 -18.64 -1.64
CA THR A 77 -5.88 -19.38 -0.51
C THR A 77 -7.07 -20.24 -0.94
N PHE A 78 -7.91 -19.74 -1.84
CA PHE A 78 -9.01 -20.51 -2.41
C PHE A 78 -8.51 -21.73 -3.19
N LEU A 79 -7.54 -21.54 -4.07
CA LEU A 79 -6.93 -22.63 -4.85
C LEU A 79 -6.23 -23.65 -3.96
N TRP A 80 -5.49 -23.22 -2.94
CA TRP A 80 -4.83 -24.11 -1.99
C TRP A 80 -5.81 -24.96 -1.18
N ASN A 81 -6.91 -24.37 -0.72
CA ASN A 81 -7.96 -25.10 0.00
C ASN A 81 -8.72 -26.07 -0.93
N ALA A 82 -8.93 -25.70 -2.19
CA ALA A 82 -9.52 -26.59 -3.20
C ALA A 82 -8.61 -27.80 -3.50
N MET A 83 -7.28 -27.64 -3.47
CA MET A 83 -6.32 -28.74 -3.66
C MET A 83 -6.19 -29.70 -2.47
N LYS A 84 -6.59 -29.29 -1.25
CA LYS A 84 -6.56 -30.15 -0.05
C LYS A 84 -7.87 -30.87 0.24
N GLY A 85 -8.97 -30.43 -0.38
CA GLY A 85 -10.31 -30.97 -0.17
C GLY A 85 -10.78 -31.93 -1.27
N GLY A 86 -9.90 -32.34 -2.17
CA GLY A 86 -10.16 -33.29 -3.26
C GLY A 86 -9.38 -34.57 -3.10
#